data_AF-A0A7X7XZT0-F1
#
_entry.id   AF-A0A7X7XZT0-F1
#
_cell.length_a   1.000
_cell.length_b   1.000
_cell.length_c   1.000
_cell.angle_alpha   90.00
_cell.angle_beta   90.00
_cell.angle_gamma   90.00
#
_symmetry.space_group_name_H-M   'P 1'
#
loop_
_entity.id
_entity.type
_entity.pdbx_description
1 polymer ?
#
loop_
_entity_poly.entity_id
_entity_poly.type
_entity_poly.pdbx_seq_one_letter_code
_entity_poly.pdbx_strand_id
1 'polypeptide(L)'
;MKIKKVRLKNFRSYRQETTIDFKDLTVFVGKNDIGKSSVLESLDIFFNENKGIIKIDKDDINKSEIEQGNTEIVISVVFDDFPTSLTIDATNPTSLSDEYLLNNEGYLEIIKKYPNAGKEKVYIKATHPTNPSCSDLLSKKISELRSILDDNNIKCGDRTKSAVIRKAIWEYFSNDLQLNDVEIDVTKEDAKNIWNQLKNYMPHYALFQSDRKNSDGDSEVQDPLKEAVKQILNDDKLKRKFNEIATEVRGKLNEVANRTLDKLREMNPEVANSLNPVIPPVENLKWIDVFKNVTISGDEDIPINKRGSGVKRLILINFFRAEAERRQLERNVANIIYAIEEPETSQHPEHQRKLIEAFKTLSNTDNTQIILTTHSPAIVKLLDFDDLKLIKDENDQINIIQIEKHNLPYPSLNEVNFLAFGESNEEYHNELYGYIELEGKLNDFKAGKDTIKYIKMKSDGSAGNSSNITLTEYIRHQIHHPNLPYPSLNEVNFLAFGESNEEYHNELYGYIELEGKL
;
A
#
# COMPACT_ATOMS: atom_id res chain seq x y z
N MET A 1 1.14 4.25 -13.83
CA MET A 1 0.27 3.23 -13.20
C MET A 1 0.20 3.52 -11.72
N LYS A 2 -1.02 3.57 -11.18
CA LYS A 2 -1.31 3.76 -9.77
C LYS A 2 -2.24 2.64 -9.29
N ILE A 3 -2.17 2.24 -8.03
CA ILE A 3 -3.15 1.35 -7.41
C ILE A 3 -4.46 2.12 -7.28
N LYS A 4 -5.52 1.53 -7.85
CA LYS A 4 -6.90 1.97 -7.68
C LYS A 4 -7.61 1.16 -6.61
N LYS A 5 -7.49 -0.17 -6.70
CA LYS A 5 -8.12 -1.12 -5.77
C LYS A 5 -7.19 -2.29 -5.50
N VAL A 6 -7.28 -2.86 -4.30
CA VAL A 6 -6.65 -4.13 -3.94
C VAL A 6 -7.73 -5.07 -3.44
N ARG A 7 -7.63 -6.36 -3.80
CA ARG A 7 -8.46 -7.41 -3.23
C ARG A 7 -7.58 -8.46 -2.58
N LEU A 8 -7.83 -8.74 -1.31
CA LEU A 8 -7.09 -9.73 -0.53
C LEU A 8 -8.02 -10.86 -0.13
N LYS A 9 -7.55 -12.10 -0.32
CA LYS A 9 -8.28 -13.30 0.10
C LYS A 9 -7.31 -14.35 0.62
N ASN A 10 -7.73 -15.03 1.69
CA ASN A 10 -6.99 -16.10 2.36
C ASN A 10 -5.59 -15.67 2.87
N PHE A 11 -5.40 -14.39 3.20
CA PHE A 11 -4.11 -13.85 3.67
C PHE A 11 -4.22 -13.36 5.11
N ARG A 12 -3.64 -14.10 6.05
CA ARG A 12 -3.68 -13.83 7.51
C ARG A 12 -5.12 -13.59 7.98
N SER A 13 -5.45 -12.41 8.52
CA SER A 13 -6.80 -12.06 8.98
C SER A 13 -7.80 -11.84 7.84
N TYR A 14 -7.36 -11.60 6.60
CA TYR A 14 -8.22 -11.45 5.43
C TYR A 14 -8.67 -12.80 4.88
N ARG A 15 -9.60 -13.45 5.58
CA ARG A 15 -10.15 -14.75 5.21
C ARG A 15 -10.93 -14.69 3.89
N GLN A 16 -11.99 -13.89 3.86
CA GLN A 16 -12.82 -13.67 2.67
C GLN A 16 -12.21 -12.61 1.76
N GLU A 17 -12.68 -12.53 0.51
CA GLU A 17 -12.26 -11.49 -0.42
C GLU A 17 -12.66 -10.11 0.12
N THR A 18 -11.67 -9.32 0.52
CA THR A 18 -11.83 -7.96 1.03
C THR A 18 -11.32 -6.99 -0.02
N THR A 19 -12.16 -6.07 -0.48
CA THR A 19 -11.82 -5.06 -1.48
C THR A 19 -11.49 -3.73 -0.81
N ILE A 20 -10.42 -3.08 -1.26
CA ILE A 20 -9.87 -1.87 -0.67
C ILE A 20 -9.60 -0.87 -1.78
N ASP A 21 -10.27 0.28 -1.78
CA ASP A 21 -9.95 1.39 -2.69
C ASP A 21 -8.77 2.22 -2.19
N PHE A 22 -7.93 2.69 -3.10
CA PHE A 22 -6.76 3.52 -2.83
C PHE A 22 -6.89 4.88 -3.52
N LYS A 23 -6.27 5.88 -2.91
CA LYS A 23 -6.08 7.24 -3.44
C LYS A 23 -4.58 7.54 -3.55
N ASP A 24 -4.23 8.78 -3.87
CA ASP A 24 -2.83 9.22 -3.87
C ASP A 24 -2.24 9.23 -2.45
N LEU A 25 -3.06 9.51 -1.43
CA LEU A 25 -2.77 9.27 -0.02
C LEU A 25 -3.83 8.33 0.55
N THR A 26 -3.41 7.25 1.20
CA THR A 26 -4.33 6.31 1.87
C THR A 26 -3.75 5.91 3.20
N VAL A 27 -4.53 6.09 4.28
CA VAL A 27 -4.08 5.84 5.64
C VAL A 27 -5.01 4.85 6.32
N PHE A 28 -4.46 3.69 6.68
CA PHE A 28 -5.17 2.67 7.44
C PHE A 28 -5.11 2.97 8.93
N VAL A 29 -6.28 3.04 9.55
CA VAL A 29 -6.48 3.32 10.98
C VAL A 29 -7.26 2.16 11.60
N GLY A 30 -6.96 1.82 12.85
CA GLY A 30 -7.64 0.75 13.59
C GLY A 30 -6.79 0.21 14.72
N LYS A 31 -7.34 -0.70 15.53
CA LYS A 31 -6.63 -1.32 16.67
C LYS A 31 -5.36 -2.06 16.25
N ASN A 32 -4.48 -2.33 17.21
CA ASN A 32 -3.32 -3.19 16.98
C ASN A 32 -3.77 -4.61 16.60
N ASP A 33 -2.95 -5.28 15.79
CA ASP A 33 -3.19 -6.66 15.32
C ASP A 33 -4.44 -6.88 14.42
N ILE A 34 -5.14 -5.80 14.01
CA ILE A 34 -6.34 -5.90 13.15
C ILE A 34 -6.01 -6.23 11.67
N GLY A 35 -4.73 -6.24 11.29
CA GLY A 35 -4.30 -6.52 9.91
C GLY A 35 -3.97 -5.28 9.05
N LYS A 36 -3.66 -4.13 9.65
CA LYS A 36 -3.17 -2.94 8.91
C LYS A 36 -1.87 -3.23 8.14
N SER A 37 -0.85 -3.74 8.84
CA SER A 37 0.44 -4.13 8.26
C SER A 37 0.30 -5.19 7.18
N SER A 38 -0.60 -6.17 7.37
CA SER A 38 -0.88 -7.21 6.39
C SER A 38 -1.28 -6.66 5.02
N VAL A 39 -1.96 -5.51 4.94
CA VAL A 39 -2.24 -4.86 3.64
C VAL A 39 -0.94 -4.43 2.96
N LEU A 40 -0.08 -3.69 3.66
CA LEU A 40 1.19 -3.19 3.12
C LEU A 40 2.16 -4.33 2.78
N GLU A 41 2.21 -5.37 3.60
CA GLU A 41 3.04 -6.55 3.39
C GLU A 41 2.58 -7.37 2.18
N SER A 42 1.26 -7.52 1.99
CA SER A 42 0.71 -8.21 0.81
C SER A 42 1.10 -7.49 -0.50
N LEU A 43 1.16 -6.15 -0.47
CA LEU A 43 1.59 -5.36 -1.62
C LEU A 43 3.10 -5.46 -1.83
N ASP A 44 3.92 -5.57 -0.78
CA ASP A 44 5.36 -5.87 -0.93
C ASP A 44 5.56 -7.21 -1.65
N ILE A 45 4.84 -8.25 -1.22
CA ILE A 45 4.84 -9.57 -1.86
C ILE A 45 4.41 -9.47 -3.33
N PHE A 46 3.36 -8.68 -3.61
CA PHE A 46 2.83 -8.50 -4.95
C PHE A 46 3.81 -7.78 -5.87
N PHE A 47 4.29 -6.59 -5.51
CA PHE A 47 5.14 -5.76 -6.40
C PHE A 47 6.57 -6.26 -6.48
N ASN A 48 7.16 -6.72 -5.37
CA ASN A 48 8.55 -7.16 -5.33
C ASN A 48 8.74 -8.66 -5.60
N GLU A 49 7.70 -9.35 -6.11
CA GLU A 49 7.74 -10.76 -6.53
C GLU A 49 8.32 -11.70 -5.47
N ASN A 50 7.91 -11.54 -4.20
CA ASN A 50 8.42 -12.31 -3.07
C ASN A 50 9.96 -12.18 -2.85
N LYS A 51 10.59 -11.16 -3.43
CA LYS A 51 12.01 -10.79 -3.26
C LYS A 51 12.18 -9.49 -2.47
N GLY A 52 11.07 -8.95 -1.97
CA GLY A 52 11.02 -7.76 -1.15
C GLY A 52 11.56 -7.99 0.26
N ILE A 53 11.13 -7.13 1.18
CA ILE A 53 11.44 -7.25 2.60
C ILE A 53 10.64 -8.43 3.17
N ILE A 54 9.38 -8.53 2.75
CA ILE A 54 8.47 -9.59 3.14
C ILE A 54 8.62 -10.77 2.18
N LYS A 55 8.65 -11.96 2.76
CA LYS A 55 8.60 -13.21 2.03
C LYS A 55 7.40 -13.99 2.50
N ILE A 56 6.54 -14.35 1.55
CA ILE A 56 5.37 -15.15 1.80
C ILE A 56 5.78 -16.51 2.38
N ASP A 57 5.07 -16.94 3.40
CA ASP A 57 5.27 -18.22 4.05
C ASP A 57 3.93 -18.95 4.30
N LYS A 58 4.02 -20.20 4.76
CA LYS A 58 2.82 -21.03 4.97
C LYS A 58 1.95 -20.55 6.13
N ASP A 59 2.52 -19.80 7.07
CA ASP A 59 1.80 -19.22 8.19
C ASP A 59 1.03 -17.94 7.80
N ASP A 60 1.34 -17.35 6.63
CA ASP A 60 0.53 -16.28 6.03
C ASP A 60 -0.83 -16.75 5.50
N ILE A 61 -1.04 -18.06 5.30
CA ILE A 61 -2.35 -18.59 4.87
C ILE A 61 -3.32 -18.53 6.06
N ASN A 62 -4.55 -18.06 5.83
CA ASN A 62 -5.55 -18.00 6.90
C ASN A 62 -5.79 -19.40 7.51
N LYS A 63 -5.70 -19.51 8.83
CA LYS A 63 -5.75 -20.81 9.52
C LYS A 63 -7.08 -21.53 9.35
N SER A 64 -8.20 -20.81 9.31
CA SER A 64 -9.53 -21.41 9.09
C SER A 64 -9.71 -21.95 7.67
N GLU A 65 -9.09 -21.32 6.66
CA GLU A 65 -9.14 -21.82 5.28
C GLU A 65 -8.26 -23.05 5.09
N ILE A 66 -7.11 -23.14 5.77
CA ILE A 66 -6.26 -24.34 5.78
C ILE A 66 -7.06 -25.56 6.27
N GLU A 67 -7.85 -25.41 7.34
CA GLU A 67 -8.69 -26.48 7.89
C GLU A 67 -9.75 -26.97 6.88
N GLN A 68 -10.17 -26.10 5.97
CA GLN A 68 -11.11 -26.42 4.88
C GLN A 68 -10.40 -26.93 3.62
N GLY A 69 -9.08 -27.10 3.66
CA GLY A 69 -8.26 -27.55 2.53
C GLY A 69 -7.97 -26.46 1.49
N ASN A 70 -8.32 -25.21 1.75
CA ASN A 70 -8.04 -24.08 0.88
C ASN A 70 -6.73 -23.39 1.28
N THR A 71 -5.69 -23.60 0.48
CA THR A 71 -4.34 -23.06 0.73
C THR A 71 -3.90 -22.02 -0.29
N GLU A 72 -4.81 -21.54 -1.14
CA GLU A 72 -4.50 -20.56 -2.17
C GLU A 72 -4.72 -19.15 -1.64
N ILE A 73 -3.63 -18.39 -1.48
CA ILE A 73 -3.66 -16.96 -1.21
C ILE A 73 -3.90 -16.22 -2.54
N VAL A 74 -4.79 -15.23 -2.55
CA VAL A 74 -5.07 -14.43 -3.74
C VAL A 74 -4.89 -12.94 -3.41
N ILE A 75 -4.04 -12.28 -4.19
CA ILE A 75 -3.82 -10.83 -4.14
C ILE A 75 -4.13 -10.28 -5.53
N SER A 76 -5.20 -9.48 -5.64
CA SER A 76 -5.58 -8.76 -6.86
C SER A 76 -5.27 -7.28 -6.71
N VAL A 77 -4.71 -6.66 -7.75
CA VAL A 77 -4.50 -5.21 -7.82
C VAL A 77 -5.10 -4.67 -9.12
N VAL A 78 -6.01 -3.72 -8.97
CA VAL A 78 -6.61 -2.94 -10.05
C VAL A 78 -5.82 -1.65 -10.21
N PHE A 79 -5.35 -1.37 -11.41
CA PHE A 79 -4.54 -0.20 -11.72
C PHE A 79 -5.34 0.89 -12.45
N ASP A 80 -5.06 2.13 -12.09
CA ASP A 80 -5.39 3.33 -12.86
C ASP A 80 -4.13 3.91 -13.51
N ASP A 81 -4.29 4.96 -14.34
CA ASP A 81 -3.20 5.68 -15.01
C ASP A 81 -2.18 4.73 -15.69
N PHE A 82 -2.68 3.69 -16.36
CA PHE A 82 -1.88 2.75 -17.14
C PHE A 82 -1.68 3.26 -18.57
N PRO A 83 -0.60 2.85 -19.27
CA PRO A 83 -0.33 3.33 -20.61
C PRO A 83 -1.46 2.93 -21.57
N THR A 84 -1.94 3.90 -22.35
CA THR A 84 -2.98 3.68 -23.38
C THR A 84 -2.47 2.84 -24.55
N SER A 85 -1.16 2.81 -24.78
CA SER A 85 -0.51 1.93 -25.75
C SER A 85 0.61 1.12 -25.11
N LEU A 86 0.65 -0.17 -25.40
CA LEU A 86 1.67 -1.12 -25.02
C LEU A 86 2.36 -1.69 -26.26
N THR A 87 3.68 -1.56 -26.34
CA THR A 87 4.49 -2.19 -27.39
C THR A 87 4.77 -3.63 -26.98
N ILE A 88 3.89 -4.56 -27.38
CA ILE A 88 4.04 -5.99 -27.05
C ILE A 88 5.23 -6.61 -27.81
N ASP A 89 5.42 -6.20 -29.06
CA ASP A 89 6.51 -6.63 -29.94
C ASP A 89 7.41 -5.45 -30.32
N ALA A 90 8.67 -5.72 -30.68
CA ALA A 90 9.75 -4.76 -30.92
C ALA A 90 9.45 -3.62 -31.91
N THR A 91 8.30 -3.62 -32.59
CA THR A 91 7.91 -2.57 -33.56
C THR A 91 6.41 -2.26 -33.64
N ASN A 92 5.52 -2.86 -32.84
CA ASN A 92 4.07 -2.62 -32.98
C ASN A 92 3.41 -2.17 -31.67
N PRO A 93 2.95 -0.90 -31.57
CA PRO A 93 2.09 -0.48 -30.48
C PRO A 93 0.69 -1.11 -30.65
N THR A 94 0.16 -1.69 -29.59
CA THR A 94 -1.25 -2.06 -29.45
C THR A 94 -1.80 -1.43 -28.17
N SER A 95 -3.10 -1.49 -27.90
CA SER A 95 -3.67 -1.02 -26.63
C SER A 95 -4.18 -2.20 -25.80
N LEU A 96 -4.25 -2.03 -24.48
CA LEU A 96 -4.84 -3.05 -23.60
C LEU A 96 -6.32 -3.29 -23.93
N SER A 97 -7.02 -2.24 -24.36
CA SER A 97 -8.41 -2.33 -24.85
C SER A 97 -8.52 -3.11 -26.16
N ASP A 98 -7.63 -2.88 -27.14
CA ASP A 98 -7.63 -3.61 -28.42
C ASP A 98 -7.34 -5.11 -28.23
N GLU A 99 -6.62 -5.46 -27.16
CA GLU A 99 -6.29 -6.84 -26.79
C GLU A 99 -7.30 -7.47 -25.81
N TYR A 100 -8.40 -6.78 -25.49
CA TYR A 100 -9.41 -7.22 -24.52
C TYR A 100 -8.80 -7.65 -23.17
N LEU A 101 -7.90 -6.82 -22.63
CA LEU A 101 -7.17 -7.04 -21.37
C LEU A 101 -7.64 -6.15 -20.21
N LEU A 102 -8.75 -5.44 -20.38
CA LEU A 102 -9.34 -4.58 -19.35
C LEU A 102 -10.57 -5.27 -18.75
N ASN A 103 -10.84 -5.03 -17.47
CA ASN A 103 -12.05 -5.50 -16.81
C ASN A 103 -13.29 -4.72 -17.26
N ASN A 104 -14.45 -5.10 -16.73
CA ASN A 104 -15.74 -4.47 -17.05
C ASN A 104 -15.84 -2.97 -16.68
N GLU A 105 -15.03 -2.52 -15.72
CA GLU A 105 -14.87 -1.11 -15.34
C GLU A 105 -13.87 -0.36 -16.23
N GLY A 106 -13.22 -1.04 -17.18
CA GLY A 106 -12.22 -0.45 -18.08
C GLY A 106 -10.83 -0.30 -17.46
N TYR A 107 -10.54 -0.99 -16.35
CA TYR A 107 -9.25 -0.96 -15.66
C TYR A 107 -8.42 -2.22 -15.89
N LEU A 108 -7.09 -2.10 -15.73
CA LEU A 108 -6.19 -3.24 -15.74
C LEU A 108 -6.21 -3.92 -14.36
N GLU A 109 -6.67 -5.18 -14.30
CA GLU A 109 -6.69 -5.97 -13.05
C GLU A 109 -5.71 -7.15 -13.15
N ILE A 110 -4.72 -7.16 -12.26
CA ILE A 110 -3.71 -8.22 -12.17
C ILE A 110 -3.95 -9.05 -10.91
N ILE A 111 -4.08 -10.36 -11.07
CA ILE A 111 -4.28 -11.30 -9.97
C ILE A 111 -3.03 -12.16 -9.83
N LYS A 112 -2.49 -12.22 -8.61
CA LYS A 112 -1.45 -13.19 -8.24
C LYS A 112 -2.03 -14.20 -7.25
N LYS A 113 -1.92 -15.48 -7.62
CA LYS A 113 -2.34 -16.63 -6.80
C LYS A 113 -1.11 -17.35 -6.28
N TYR A 114 -1.09 -17.69 -5.00
CA TYR A 114 0.02 -18.35 -4.33
C TYR A 114 -0.47 -19.66 -3.69
N PRO A 115 -0.52 -20.78 -4.44
CA PRO A 115 -0.92 -22.07 -3.89
C PRO A 115 0.07 -22.54 -2.83
N ASN A 116 -0.40 -22.88 -1.63
CA ASN A 116 0.44 -23.29 -0.49
C ASN A 116 1.55 -22.28 -0.13
N ALA A 117 1.30 -20.98 -0.31
CA ALA A 117 2.32 -19.93 -0.18
C ALA A 117 3.59 -20.20 -1.02
N GLY A 118 3.40 -20.87 -2.16
CA GLY A 118 4.46 -21.25 -3.08
C GLY A 118 4.73 -20.19 -4.14
N LYS A 119 5.20 -20.67 -5.30
CA LYS A 119 5.45 -19.81 -6.47
C LYS A 119 4.14 -19.21 -6.99
N GLU A 120 4.20 -17.93 -7.32
CA GLU A 120 3.08 -17.18 -7.85
C GLU A 120 2.65 -17.67 -9.25
N LYS A 121 1.33 -17.68 -9.46
CA LYS A 121 0.71 -17.73 -10.78
C LYS A 121 0.06 -16.37 -11.04
N VAL A 122 0.30 -15.81 -12.22
CA VAL A 122 -0.13 -14.45 -12.57
C VAL A 122 -1.20 -14.50 -13.63
N TYR A 123 -2.28 -13.76 -13.40
CA TYR A 123 -3.43 -13.67 -14.29
C TYR A 123 -3.78 -12.20 -14.55
N ILE A 124 -4.36 -11.93 -15.71
CA ILE A 124 -5.07 -10.69 -15.99
C ILE A 124 -6.56 -11.01 -15.94
N LYS A 125 -7.32 -10.30 -15.12
CA LYS A 125 -8.78 -10.40 -15.11
C LYS A 125 -9.35 -9.36 -16.08
N ALA A 126 -10.03 -9.85 -17.11
CA ALA A 126 -10.52 -9.01 -18.19
C ALA A 126 -11.87 -9.48 -18.71
N THR A 127 -12.63 -8.55 -19.27
CA THR A 127 -13.82 -8.85 -20.07
C THR A 127 -13.34 -9.26 -21.47
N HIS A 128 -13.17 -10.57 -21.68
CA HIS A 128 -12.49 -11.13 -22.84
C HIS A 128 -13.47 -11.93 -23.74
N PRO A 129 -13.20 -12.03 -25.06
CA PRO A 129 -13.92 -12.95 -25.94
C PRO A 129 -13.87 -14.39 -25.44
N THR A 130 -15.03 -15.04 -25.33
CA THR A 130 -15.13 -16.46 -24.95
C THR A 130 -15.69 -17.35 -26.06
N ASN A 131 -15.93 -16.80 -27.25
CA ASN A 131 -16.26 -17.59 -28.43
C ASN A 131 -15.21 -18.70 -28.65
N PRO A 132 -15.64 -19.98 -28.79
CA PRO A 132 -14.73 -21.11 -29.01
C PRO A 132 -13.73 -20.96 -30.17
N SER A 133 -14.03 -20.13 -31.16
CA SER A 133 -13.18 -19.86 -32.31
C SER A 133 -12.09 -18.80 -32.06
N CYS A 134 -12.18 -18.00 -31.00
CA CYS A 134 -11.25 -16.88 -30.76
C CYS A 134 -10.97 -16.56 -29.28
N SER A 135 -11.26 -17.47 -28.35
CA SER A 135 -11.09 -17.24 -26.91
C SER A 135 -9.67 -17.43 -26.37
N ASP A 136 -8.85 -18.21 -27.07
CA ASP A 136 -7.51 -18.60 -26.61
C ASP A 136 -6.37 -17.94 -27.42
N LEU A 137 -6.68 -16.94 -28.25
CA LEU A 137 -5.73 -16.32 -29.18
C LEU A 137 -4.48 -15.74 -28.50
N LEU A 138 -4.60 -15.23 -27.27
CA LEU A 138 -3.48 -14.70 -26.49
C LEU A 138 -2.48 -15.78 -26.05
N SER A 139 -2.93 -17.03 -25.98
CA SER A 139 -2.11 -18.18 -25.61
C SER A 139 -1.52 -18.93 -26.81
N LYS A 140 -2.01 -18.66 -28.03
CA LYS A 140 -1.57 -19.33 -29.26
C LYS A 140 -0.27 -18.74 -29.81
N LYS A 141 0.53 -19.60 -30.44
CA LYS A 141 1.72 -19.16 -31.19
C LYS A 141 1.33 -18.47 -32.49
N ILE A 142 2.18 -17.58 -32.99
CA ILE A 142 1.97 -16.89 -34.27
C ILE A 142 1.68 -17.83 -35.46
N SER A 143 2.26 -19.04 -35.48
CA SER A 143 1.99 -20.05 -36.51
C SER A 143 0.55 -20.55 -36.48
N GLU A 144 -0.02 -20.74 -35.29
CA GLU A 144 -1.39 -21.20 -35.09
C GLU A 144 -2.39 -20.08 -35.42
N LEU A 145 -2.07 -18.84 -35.02
CA LEU A 145 -2.83 -17.65 -35.40
C LEU A 145 -2.94 -17.49 -36.92
N ARG A 146 -1.86 -17.76 -37.66
CA ARG A 146 -1.86 -17.76 -39.13
C ARG A 146 -2.78 -18.85 -39.70
N SER A 147 -2.80 -20.05 -39.12
CA SER A 147 -3.72 -21.11 -39.54
C SER A 147 -5.18 -20.65 -39.46
N ILE A 148 -5.57 -20.00 -38.36
CA ILE A 148 -6.94 -19.49 -38.18
C ILE A 148 -7.32 -18.49 -39.28
N LEU A 149 -6.39 -17.61 -39.68
CA LEU A 149 -6.62 -16.68 -40.79
C LEU A 149 -6.89 -17.42 -42.11
N ASP A 150 -6.10 -18.46 -42.39
CA ASP A 150 -6.20 -19.21 -43.64
C ASP A 150 -7.47 -20.08 -43.67
N ASP A 151 -7.80 -20.75 -42.57
CA ASP A 151 -8.98 -21.60 -42.43
C ASP A 151 -10.31 -20.82 -42.57
N ASN A 152 -10.33 -19.56 -42.12
CA ASN A 152 -11.50 -18.69 -42.18
C ASN A 152 -11.43 -17.65 -43.33
N ASN A 153 -10.38 -17.72 -44.16
CA ASN A 153 -10.14 -16.79 -45.27
C ASN A 153 -10.17 -15.29 -44.87
N ILE A 154 -9.61 -14.98 -43.70
CA ILE A 154 -9.59 -13.64 -43.10
C ILE A 154 -8.46 -12.81 -43.71
N LYS A 155 -8.78 -11.60 -44.17
CA LYS A 155 -7.78 -10.64 -44.66
C LYS A 155 -7.06 -9.99 -43.47
N CYS A 156 -5.74 -10.09 -43.45
CA CYS A 156 -4.89 -9.45 -42.45
C CYS A 156 -3.77 -8.67 -43.14
N GLY A 157 -3.57 -7.40 -42.74
CA GLY A 157 -2.60 -6.51 -43.37
C GLY A 157 -1.13 -6.89 -43.11
N ASP A 158 -0.81 -7.43 -41.93
CA ASP A 158 0.54 -7.86 -41.57
C ASP A 158 0.51 -9.19 -40.81
N ARG A 159 0.95 -10.26 -41.48
CA ARG A 159 1.00 -11.61 -40.92
C ARG A 159 2.27 -11.89 -40.10
N THR A 160 3.16 -10.92 -39.90
CA THR A 160 4.39 -11.08 -39.10
C THR A 160 4.22 -10.72 -37.63
N LYS A 161 3.10 -10.08 -37.26
CA LYS A 161 2.85 -9.54 -35.93
C LYS A 161 1.64 -10.20 -35.29
N SER A 162 1.82 -10.81 -34.11
CA SER A 162 0.74 -11.54 -33.42
C SER A 162 -0.43 -10.61 -33.07
N ALA A 163 -0.16 -9.39 -32.57
CA ALA A 163 -1.20 -8.41 -32.22
C ALA A 163 -2.10 -8.03 -33.40
N VAL A 164 -1.52 -7.82 -34.60
CA VAL A 164 -2.28 -7.46 -35.81
C VAL A 164 -3.16 -8.63 -36.27
N ILE A 165 -2.65 -9.86 -36.17
CA ILE A 165 -3.41 -11.06 -36.51
C ILE A 165 -4.58 -11.25 -35.54
N ARG A 166 -4.35 -11.16 -34.23
CA ARG A 166 -5.42 -11.29 -33.21
C ARG A 166 -6.54 -10.28 -33.44
N LYS A 167 -6.17 -9.01 -33.68
CA LYS A 167 -7.13 -7.96 -34.01
C LYS A 167 -7.98 -8.31 -35.22
N ALA A 168 -7.38 -8.77 -36.33
CA ALA A 168 -8.11 -9.17 -37.51
C ALA A 168 -9.08 -10.35 -37.26
N ILE A 169 -8.67 -11.32 -36.42
CA ILE A 169 -9.53 -12.45 -36.05
C ILE A 169 -10.71 -11.98 -35.20
N TRP A 170 -10.48 -11.15 -34.18
CA TRP A 170 -11.58 -10.61 -33.35
C TRP A 170 -12.51 -9.68 -34.14
N GLU A 171 -11.99 -8.87 -35.07
CA GLU A 171 -12.81 -8.05 -35.96
C GLU A 171 -13.73 -8.92 -36.85
N TYR A 172 -13.22 -10.05 -37.35
CA TYR A 172 -14.01 -11.01 -38.12
C TYR A 172 -15.15 -11.63 -37.29
N PHE A 173 -14.88 -12.00 -36.03
CA PHE A 173 -15.88 -12.56 -35.11
C PHE A 173 -16.63 -11.49 -34.28
N SER A 174 -16.54 -10.21 -34.64
CA SER A 174 -17.08 -9.08 -33.85
C SER A 174 -18.56 -9.19 -33.49
N ASN A 175 -19.38 -9.85 -34.34
CA ASN A 175 -20.80 -10.04 -34.10
C ASN A 175 -21.13 -11.12 -33.05
N ASP A 176 -20.17 -11.96 -32.65
CA ASP A 176 -20.37 -13.07 -31.71
C ASP A 176 -19.12 -13.33 -30.86
N LEU A 177 -18.51 -12.29 -30.27
CA LEU A 177 -17.33 -12.47 -29.43
C LEU A 177 -17.62 -13.18 -28.09
N GLN A 178 -18.87 -13.12 -27.62
CA GLN A 178 -19.31 -13.66 -26.33
C GLN A 178 -18.41 -13.17 -25.20
N LEU A 179 -18.44 -11.86 -24.91
CA LEU A 179 -17.59 -11.26 -23.90
C LEU A 179 -18.01 -11.71 -22.49
N ASN A 180 -17.08 -12.29 -21.72
CA ASN A 180 -17.28 -12.66 -20.32
C ASN A 180 -16.04 -12.31 -19.49
N ASP A 181 -16.22 -12.17 -18.18
CA ASP A 181 -15.11 -11.95 -17.25
C ASP A 181 -14.33 -13.26 -17.06
N VAL A 182 -13.05 -13.24 -17.44
CA VAL A 182 -12.16 -14.40 -17.36
C VAL A 182 -10.81 -14.02 -16.76
N GLU A 183 -10.13 -15.03 -16.20
CA GLU A 183 -8.75 -14.92 -15.76
C GLU A 183 -7.81 -15.48 -16.84
N ILE A 184 -7.04 -14.60 -17.48
CA ILE A 184 -6.09 -14.95 -18.54
C ILE A 184 -4.74 -15.26 -17.89
N ASP A 185 -4.27 -16.51 -17.98
CA ASP A 185 -2.98 -16.94 -17.46
C ASP A 185 -1.83 -16.37 -18.29
N VAL A 186 -1.13 -15.37 -17.76
CA VAL A 186 -0.03 -14.69 -18.45
C VAL A 186 1.34 -15.27 -18.12
N THR A 187 1.39 -16.45 -17.50
CA THR A 187 2.65 -17.16 -17.25
C THR A 187 3.06 -18.08 -18.40
N LYS A 188 2.20 -18.23 -19.42
CA LYS A 188 2.36 -19.18 -20.53
C LYS A 188 2.57 -18.46 -21.88
N GLU A 189 3.33 -19.13 -22.75
CA GLU A 189 3.45 -18.82 -24.19
C GLU A 189 3.60 -17.33 -24.54
N ASP A 190 2.86 -16.84 -25.55
CA ASP A 190 2.93 -15.45 -26.02
C ASP A 190 2.37 -14.45 -24.99
N ALA A 191 1.44 -14.87 -24.11
CA ALA A 191 0.92 -14.05 -23.03
C ALA A 191 2.02 -13.64 -22.02
N LYS A 192 3.09 -14.44 -21.89
CA LYS A 192 4.28 -14.10 -21.10
C LYS A 192 4.96 -12.82 -21.58
N ASN A 193 4.95 -12.55 -22.89
CA ASN A 193 5.56 -11.33 -23.44
C ASN A 193 4.75 -10.10 -23.00
N ILE A 194 3.43 -10.20 -22.98
CA ILE A 194 2.53 -9.15 -22.49
C ILE A 194 2.84 -8.84 -21.03
N TRP A 195 2.95 -9.87 -20.19
CA TRP A 195 3.31 -9.71 -18.78
C TRP A 195 4.68 -9.05 -18.60
N ASN A 196 5.70 -9.49 -19.34
CA ASN A 196 7.05 -8.90 -19.26
C ASN A 196 7.06 -7.41 -19.64
N GLN A 197 6.24 -7.01 -20.61
CA GLN A 197 6.10 -5.60 -20.99
C GLN A 197 5.34 -4.80 -19.93
N LEU A 198 4.25 -5.34 -19.39
CA LEU A 198 3.48 -4.71 -18.31
C LEU A 198 4.33 -4.44 -17.07
N LYS A 199 5.26 -5.35 -16.73
CA LYS A 199 6.20 -5.15 -15.62
C LYS A 199 7.03 -3.87 -15.74
N ASN A 200 7.35 -3.42 -16.94
CA ASN A 200 8.13 -2.19 -17.14
C ASN A 200 7.36 -0.93 -16.73
N TYR A 201 6.02 -1.01 -16.66
CA TYR A 201 5.15 0.09 -16.26
C TYR A 201 4.69 0.00 -14.80
N MET A 202 4.99 -1.12 -14.13
CA MET A 202 4.63 -1.32 -12.72
C MET A 202 5.31 -0.26 -11.85
N PRO A 203 4.58 0.32 -10.89
CA PRO A 203 5.18 1.22 -9.94
C PRO A 203 6.18 0.48 -9.07
N HIS A 204 7.23 1.19 -8.67
CA HIS A 204 8.16 0.68 -7.69
C HIS A 204 7.51 0.74 -6.29
N TYR A 205 7.56 -0.35 -5.53
CA TYR A 205 6.95 -0.41 -4.19
C TYR A 205 8.04 -0.44 -3.11
N ALA A 206 8.00 0.54 -2.21
CA ALA A 206 8.98 0.71 -1.14
C ALA A 206 8.28 0.65 0.23
N LEU A 207 8.52 -0.45 0.97
CA LEU A 207 7.99 -0.67 2.31
C LEU A 207 8.95 -0.22 3.41
N PHE A 208 8.46 0.60 4.33
CA PHE A 208 9.15 1.08 5.53
C PHE A 208 8.39 0.55 6.75
N GLN A 209 8.99 -0.39 7.48
CA GLN A 209 8.36 -1.04 8.65
C GLN A 209 8.73 -0.32 9.94
N SER A 210 7.82 -0.29 10.92
CA SER A 210 8.03 0.35 12.22
C SER A 210 8.95 -0.48 13.14
N ASP A 211 8.73 -1.79 13.19
CA ASP A 211 9.48 -2.72 14.05
C ASP A 211 10.52 -3.52 13.26
N ARG A 212 11.79 -3.13 13.37
CA ARG A 212 12.90 -3.90 12.82
C ARG A 212 13.83 -4.38 13.91
N LYS A 213 14.33 -5.61 13.75
CA LYS A 213 15.31 -6.23 14.65
C LYS A 213 16.55 -5.36 14.71
N ASN A 214 16.73 -4.64 15.83
CA ASN A 214 17.98 -3.97 16.23
C ASN A 214 19.15 -4.96 16.12
N SER A 215 19.74 -5.03 14.95
CA SER A 215 20.91 -5.83 14.63
C SER A 215 21.84 -4.95 13.80
N ASP A 216 23.14 -5.25 13.80
CA ASP A 216 24.17 -4.44 13.14
C ASP A 216 23.93 -4.20 11.62
N GLY A 217 22.93 -4.85 11.01
CA GLY A 217 22.43 -4.64 9.65
C GLY A 217 21.18 -3.75 9.52
N ASP A 218 20.85 -2.96 10.55
CA ASP A 218 19.65 -2.10 10.59
C ASP A 218 19.44 -1.28 9.31
N SER A 219 18.33 -1.56 8.64
CA SER A 219 17.98 -1.08 7.30
C SER A 219 17.21 0.25 7.30
N GLU A 220 16.85 0.78 8.48
CA GLU A 220 15.98 1.95 8.65
C GLU A 220 16.43 3.20 7.88
N VAL A 221 17.74 3.43 7.79
CA VAL A 221 18.32 4.56 7.04
C VAL A 221 18.98 4.11 5.73
N GLN A 222 19.33 2.84 5.60
CA GLN A 222 19.85 2.30 4.34
C GLN A 222 18.74 2.15 3.30
N ASP A 223 17.51 1.87 3.69
CA ASP A 223 16.40 1.62 2.77
C ASP A 223 15.97 2.86 2.00
N PRO A 224 15.84 4.06 2.61
CA PRO A 224 15.64 5.29 1.84
C PRO A 224 16.72 5.52 0.76
N LEU A 225 17.99 5.30 1.11
CA LEU A 225 19.11 5.51 0.18
C LEU A 225 19.19 4.41 -0.89
N LYS A 226 18.98 3.15 -0.52
CA LYS A 226 18.87 2.03 -1.47
C LYS A 226 17.73 2.26 -2.43
N GLU A 227 16.64 2.85 -1.96
CA GLU A 227 15.49 3.20 -2.77
C GLU A 227 15.81 4.34 -3.75
N ALA A 228 16.44 5.41 -3.27
CA ALA A 228 16.97 6.46 -4.15
C ALA A 228 17.93 5.89 -5.21
N VAL A 229 18.82 4.96 -4.83
CA VAL A 229 19.70 4.26 -5.76
C VAL A 229 18.91 3.45 -6.80
N LYS A 230 17.89 2.68 -6.39
CA LYS A 230 17.02 1.94 -7.34
C LYS A 230 16.38 2.87 -8.37
N GLN A 231 15.86 4.00 -7.91
CA GLN A 231 15.26 5.00 -8.79
C GLN A 231 16.28 5.59 -9.77
N ILE A 232 17.47 5.96 -9.29
CA ILE A 232 18.56 6.49 -10.12
C ILE A 232 19.02 5.44 -11.15
N LEU A 233 19.16 4.18 -10.74
CA LEU A 233 19.55 3.08 -11.64
C LEU A 233 18.47 2.76 -12.69
N ASN A 234 17.23 3.19 -12.47
CA ASN A 234 16.14 2.99 -13.41
C ASN A 234 16.14 3.97 -14.59
N ASP A 235 16.98 5.01 -14.56
CA ASP A 235 17.20 5.95 -15.67
C ASP A 235 17.79 5.25 -16.91
N ASP A 236 17.17 5.47 -18.07
CA ASP A 236 17.52 4.82 -19.34
C ASP A 236 18.93 5.18 -19.83
N LYS A 237 19.38 6.41 -19.60
CA LYS A 237 20.72 6.86 -20.00
C LYS A 237 21.77 6.18 -19.15
N LEU A 238 21.51 6.01 -17.85
CA LEU A 238 22.39 5.31 -16.93
C LEU A 238 22.46 3.80 -17.25
N LYS A 239 21.31 3.16 -17.53
CA LYS A 239 21.25 1.75 -17.96
C LYS A 239 22.13 1.48 -19.18
N ARG A 240 22.12 2.35 -20.19
CA ARG A 240 22.98 2.22 -21.38
C ARG A 240 24.46 2.25 -21.03
N LYS A 241 24.88 3.20 -20.20
CA LYS A 241 26.28 3.29 -19.73
C LYS A 241 26.71 2.08 -18.92
N PHE A 242 25.85 1.56 -18.05
CA PHE A 242 26.15 0.35 -17.30
C PHE A 242 26.30 -0.87 -18.21
N ASN A 243 25.49 -0.98 -19.25
CA ASN A 243 25.64 -2.04 -20.25
C ASN A 243 26.95 -1.94 -21.02
N GLU A 244 27.38 -0.72 -21.38
CA GLU A 244 28.69 -0.48 -21.99
C GLU A 244 29.84 -0.96 -21.09
N ILE A 245 29.84 -0.54 -19.81
CA ILE A 245 30.86 -0.95 -18.83
C ILE A 245 30.85 -2.47 -18.62
N ALA A 246 29.67 -3.06 -18.44
CA ALA A 246 29.53 -4.51 -18.25
C ALA A 246 30.07 -5.30 -19.45
N THR A 247 29.85 -4.80 -20.66
CA THR A 247 30.35 -5.42 -21.89
C THR A 247 31.88 -5.36 -21.94
N GLU A 248 32.48 -4.23 -21.56
CA GLU A 248 33.93 -4.08 -21.47
C GLU A 248 34.55 -5.03 -20.42
N VAL A 249 33.97 -5.09 -19.22
CA VAL A 249 34.42 -5.98 -18.13
C VAL A 249 34.34 -7.44 -18.56
N ARG A 250 33.25 -7.84 -19.21
CA ARG A 250 33.08 -9.20 -19.76
C ARG A 250 34.13 -9.53 -20.83
N GLY A 251 34.48 -8.57 -21.68
CA GLY A 251 35.57 -8.71 -22.65
C GLY A 251 36.91 -9.01 -21.98
N LYS A 252 37.28 -8.22 -20.96
CA LYS A 252 38.51 -8.42 -20.19
C LYS A 252 38.53 -9.73 -19.40
N LEU A 253 37.42 -10.13 -18.80
CA LEU A 253 37.32 -11.42 -18.09
C LEU A 253 37.49 -12.62 -19.03
N ASN A 254 36.92 -12.55 -20.23
CA ASN A 254 37.15 -13.58 -21.25
C ASN A 254 38.63 -13.68 -21.63
N GLU A 255 39.30 -12.54 -21.81
CA GLU A 255 40.73 -12.54 -22.14
C GLU A 255 41.56 -13.21 -21.04
N VAL A 256 41.31 -12.87 -19.77
CA VAL A 256 42.01 -13.48 -18.63
C VAL A 256 41.72 -14.98 -18.55
N ALA A 257 40.45 -15.39 -18.64
CA ALA A 257 40.06 -16.78 -18.56
C ALA A 257 40.67 -17.64 -19.68
N ASN A 258 40.66 -17.13 -20.91
CA ASN A 258 41.29 -17.81 -22.05
C ASN A 258 42.80 -17.95 -21.85
N ARG A 259 43.48 -16.89 -21.40
CA ARG A 259 44.92 -16.95 -21.09
C ARG A 259 45.24 -17.97 -19.99
N THR A 260 44.40 -18.06 -18.96
CA THR A 260 44.54 -19.07 -17.90
C THR A 260 44.32 -20.49 -18.44
N LEU A 261 43.31 -20.70 -19.28
CA LEU A 261 43.06 -22.00 -19.90
C LEU A 261 44.18 -22.41 -20.86
N ASP A 262 44.75 -21.47 -21.62
CA ASP A 262 45.90 -21.75 -22.49
C ASP A 262 47.13 -22.15 -21.67
N LYS A 263 47.40 -21.46 -20.55
CA LYS A 263 48.48 -21.84 -19.63
C LYS A 263 48.23 -23.18 -18.95
N LEU A 264 46.98 -23.49 -18.62
CA LEU A 264 46.62 -24.79 -18.07
C LEU A 264 46.77 -25.89 -19.13
N ARG A 265 46.45 -25.60 -20.40
CA ARG A 265 46.60 -26.54 -21.52
C ARG A 265 48.06 -26.90 -21.79
N GLU A 266 49.00 -25.98 -21.54
CA GLU A 266 50.45 -26.26 -21.56
C GLU A 266 50.86 -27.30 -20.50
N MET A 267 50.17 -27.35 -19.35
CA MET A 267 50.49 -28.25 -18.23
C MET A 267 49.69 -29.56 -18.25
N ASN A 268 48.39 -29.49 -18.54
CA ASN A 268 47.47 -30.61 -18.54
C ASN A 268 46.34 -30.38 -19.58
N PRO A 269 46.50 -30.89 -20.81
CA PRO A 269 45.53 -30.70 -21.89
C PRO A 269 44.16 -31.31 -21.59
N GLU A 270 44.10 -32.46 -20.91
CA GLU A 270 42.83 -33.13 -20.60
C GLU A 270 41.99 -32.31 -19.62
N VAL A 271 42.61 -31.78 -18.57
CA VAL A 271 41.93 -30.92 -17.60
C VAL A 271 41.47 -29.62 -18.26
N ALA A 272 42.33 -28.96 -19.05
CA ALA A 272 41.97 -27.72 -19.73
C ALA A 272 40.79 -27.89 -20.70
N ASN A 273 40.71 -29.02 -21.42
CA ASN A 273 39.62 -29.29 -22.36
C ASN A 273 38.29 -29.67 -21.68
N SER A 274 38.30 -29.99 -20.38
CA SER A 274 37.09 -30.25 -19.59
C SER A 274 36.52 -29.00 -18.90
N LEU A 275 37.24 -27.89 -18.91
CA LEU A 275 36.85 -26.64 -18.25
C LEU A 275 36.36 -25.61 -19.27
N ASN A 276 35.21 -24.99 -18.98
CA ASN A 276 34.67 -23.89 -19.77
C ASN A 276 34.48 -22.66 -18.88
N PRO A 277 34.88 -21.46 -19.32
CA PRO A 277 34.68 -20.26 -18.53
C PRO A 277 33.19 -19.92 -18.50
N VAL A 278 32.63 -19.83 -17.30
CA VAL A 278 31.24 -19.41 -17.06
C VAL A 278 31.25 -17.96 -16.63
N ILE A 279 30.97 -17.07 -17.58
CA ILE A 279 30.84 -15.63 -17.30
C ILE A 279 29.36 -15.26 -17.43
N PRO A 280 28.73 -14.72 -16.37
CA PRO A 280 27.32 -14.35 -16.41
C PRO A 280 27.03 -13.30 -17.50
N PRO A 281 25.89 -13.37 -18.18
CA PRO A 281 25.47 -12.35 -19.14
C PRO A 281 25.29 -11.00 -18.43
N VAL A 282 25.41 -9.90 -19.20
CA VAL A 282 25.34 -8.53 -18.69
C VAL A 282 24.01 -8.27 -17.97
N GLU A 283 22.92 -8.87 -18.46
CA GLU A 283 21.59 -8.77 -17.83
C GLU A 283 21.53 -9.34 -16.41
N ASN A 284 22.46 -10.22 -16.02
CA ASN A 284 22.51 -10.83 -14.69
C ASN A 284 23.38 -10.04 -13.71
N LEU A 285 24.03 -8.95 -14.14
CA LEU A 285 24.83 -8.11 -13.26
C LEU A 285 23.91 -7.21 -12.41
N LYS A 286 23.89 -7.48 -11.11
CA LYS A 286 23.13 -6.70 -10.14
C LYS A 286 23.90 -5.42 -9.78
N TRP A 287 23.78 -4.37 -10.59
CA TRP A 287 24.42 -3.07 -10.32
C TRP A 287 24.06 -2.48 -8.96
N ILE A 288 22.86 -2.80 -8.45
CA ILE A 288 22.46 -2.45 -7.10
C ILE A 288 23.40 -3.01 -6.03
N ASP A 289 24.05 -4.14 -6.29
CA ASP A 289 24.99 -4.78 -5.37
C ASP A 289 26.28 -3.96 -5.22
N VAL A 290 26.65 -3.18 -6.25
CA VAL A 290 27.81 -2.27 -6.22
C VAL A 290 27.57 -1.11 -5.26
N PHE A 291 26.30 -0.69 -5.12
CA PHE A 291 25.90 0.44 -4.27
C PHE A 291 25.29 0.01 -2.93
N LYS A 292 25.40 -1.27 -2.55
CA LYS A 292 24.85 -1.81 -1.29
C LYS A 292 25.35 -1.10 -0.03
N ASN A 293 26.53 -0.49 -0.10
CA ASN A 293 27.21 0.16 1.03
C ASN A 293 27.05 1.69 1.02
N VAL A 294 26.17 2.26 0.19
CA VAL A 294 25.87 3.70 0.25
C VAL A 294 25.22 4.01 1.60
N THR A 295 25.95 4.73 2.43
CA THR A 295 25.51 5.17 3.77
C THR A 295 25.95 6.61 3.99
N ILE A 296 25.20 7.37 4.77
CA ILE A 296 25.62 8.69 5.26
C ILE A 296 26.39 8.44 6.57
N SER A 297 27.71 8.61 6.59
CA SER A 297 28.50 8.55 7.82
C SER A 297 28.49 9.91 8.52
N GLY A 298 28.41 9.89 9.86
CA GLY A 298 28.66 11.08 10.68
C GLY A 298 30.13 11.19 11.08
N ASP A 299 30.45 12.14 11.95
CA ASP A 299 31.80 12.29 12.51
C ASP A 299 32.32 10.94 13.07
N GLU A 300 33.58 10.62 12.78
CA GLU A 300 34.29 9.37 13.16
C GLU A 300 33.86 8.07 12.44
N ASP A 301 33.30 8.15 11.22
CA ASP A 301 32.90 6.99 10.40
C ASP A 301 31.85 6.06 11.05
N ILE A 302 31.19 6.51 12.12
CA ILE A 302 30.15 5.72 12.79
C ILE A 302 28.96 5.59 11.84
N PRO A 303 28.60 4.35 11.44
CA PRO A 303 27.46 4.10 10.58
C PRO A 303 26.16 4.64 11.18
N ILE A 304 25.30 5.19 10.33
CA ILE A 304 24.04 5.82 10.71
C ILE A 304 23.08 4.88 11.45
N ASN A 305 23.15 3.59 11.15
CA ASN A 305 22.38 2.55 11.81
C ASN A 305 22.84 2.27 13.25
N LYS A 306 24.05 2.73 13.62
CA LYS A 306 24.60 2.71 14.98
C LYS A 306 24.38 4.01 15.75
N ARG A 307 23.73 5.01 15.15
CA ARG A 307 23.36 6.25 15.84
C ARG A 307 22.05 6.07 16.62
N GLY A 308 21.87 6.89 17.66
CA GLY A 308 20.64 6.87 18.47
C GLY A 308 19.40 7.13 17.62
N SER A 309 18.27 6.57 18.04
CA SER A 309 16.99 6.63 17.32
C SER A 309 16.60 8.05 16.90
N GLY A 310 16.84 9.07 17.73
CA GLY A 310 16.58 10.48 17.39
C GLY A 310 17.28 10.96 16.10
N VAL A 311 18.51 10.51 15.85
CA VAL A 311 19.25 10.85 14.63
C VAL A 311 18.65 10.11 13.43
N LYS A 312 18.42 8.80 13.54
CA LYS A 312 17.78 7.98 12.49
C LYS A 312 16.46 8.60 12.02
N ARG A 313 15.64 9.04 12.98
CA ARG A 313 14.36 9.72 12.76
C ARG A 313 14.50 11.03 11.99
N LEU A 314 15.46 11.89 12.34
CA LEU A 314 15.72 13.14 11.62
C LEU A 314 16.16 12.90 10.19
N ILE A 315 16.95 11.85 9.93
CA ILE A 315 17.35 11.49 8.56
C ILE A 315 16.14 11.03 7.76
N LEU A 316 15.28 10.19 8.32
CA LEU A 316 14.07 9.72 7.64
C LEU A 316 13.16 10.89 7.25
N ILE A 317 12.90 11.81 8.19
CA ILE A 317 12.08 13.00 7.94
C ILE A 317 12.70 13.86 6.83
N ASN A 318 14.01 14.13 6.91
CA ASN A 318 14.66 14.98 5.92
C ASN A 318 14.82 14.29 4.56
N PHE A 319 14.90 12.95 4.52
CA PHE A 319 14.84 12.20 3.27
C PHE A 319 13.51 12.44 2.56
N PHE A 320 12.38 12.23 3.25
CA PHE A 320 11.06 12.42 2.62
C PHE A 320 10.81 13.88 2.23
N ARG A 321 11.30 14.84 3.02
CA ARG A 321 11.24 16.27 2.66
C ARG A 321 12.06 16.58 1.41
N ALA A 322 13.31 16.10 1.34
CA ALA A 322 14.16 16.29 0.17
C ALA A 322 13.58 15.60 -1.08
N GLU A 323 12.98 14.43 -0.91
CA GLU A 323 12.35 13.71 -2.02
C GLU A 323 11.09 14.42 -2.52
N ALA A 324 10.31 15.02 -1.61
CA ALA A 324 9.16 15.86 -1.97
C ALA A 324 9.61 17.04 -2.84
N GLU A 325 10.65 17.75 -2.41
CA GLU A 325 11.23 18.87 -3.15
C GLU A 325 11.79 18.43 -4.52
N ARG A 326 12.54 17.31 -4.56
CA ARG A 326 13.12 16.76 -5.78
C ARG A 326 12.05 16.41 -6.81
N ARG A 327 10.99 15.71 -6.39
CA ARG A 327 9.90 15.26 -7.27
C ARG A 327 9.04 16.39 -7.82
N GLN A 328 8.93 17.51 -7.10
CA GLN A 328 8.27 18.71 -7.62
C GLN A 328 9.07 19.40 -8.74
N LEU A 329 10.40 19.27 -8.72
CA LEU A 329 11.30 19.93 -9.68
C LEU A 329 11.60 19.09 -10.92
N GLU A 330 11.67 17.77 -10.76
CA GLU A 330 11.98 16.84 -11.85
C GLU A 330 10.74 16.49 -12.68
N ARG A 331 10.91 16.38 -14.01
CA ARG A 331 9.88 15.86 -14.92
C ARG A 331 10.18 14.41 -15.27
N ASN A 332 9.15 13.61 -15.52
CA ASN A 332 9.24 12.19 -15.88
C ASN A 332 9.87 11.30 -14.79
N VAL A 333 9.53 11.54 -13.53
CA VAL A 333 9.95 10.67 -12.43
C VAL A 333 9.24 9.32 -12.51
N ALA A 334 9.94 8.25 -12.15
CA ALA A 334 9.38 6.90 -12.13
C ALA A 334 8.20 6.79 -11.14
N ASN A 335 7.20 5.96 -11.51
CA ASN A 335 6.08 5.62 -10.64
C ASN A 335 6.58 4.94 -9.37
N ILE A 336 6.20 5.47 -8.20
CA ILE A 336 6.54 4.89 -6.91
C ILE A 336 5.35 4.87 -5.96
N ILE A 337 5.36 3.88 -5.09
CA ILE A 337 4.43 3.74 -3.97
C ILE A 337 5.28 3.62 -2.71
N TYR A 338 5.15 4.60 -1.83
CA TYR A 338 5.75 4.53 -0.50
C TYR A 338 4.71 3.95 0.46
N ALA A 339 5.04 2.83 1.08
CA ALA A 339 4.25 2.21 2.12
C ALA A 339 4.98 2.35 3.45
N ILE A 340 4.41 3.09 4.40
CA ILE A 340 5.06 3.37 5.69
C ILE A 340 4.18 2.89 6.83
N GLU A 341 4.73 2.02 7.66
CA GLU A 341 4.10 1.56 8.89
C GLU A 341 4.42 2.50 10.04
N GLU A 342 3.37 2.88 10.78
CA GLU A 342 3.43 3.66 12.02
C GLU A 342 4.49 4.77 11.99
N PRO A 343 4.38 5.73 11.06
CA PRO A 343 5.36 6.80 10.92
C PRO A 343 5.54 7.64 12.20
N GLU A 344 4.56 7.60 13.10
CA GLU A 344 4.60 8.21 14.43
C GLU A 344 5.55 7.54 15.41
N THR A 345 5.89 6.27 15.19
CA THR A 345 6.52 5.43 16.20
C THR A 345 7.82 6.10 16.60
N SER A 346 7.96 6.29 17.92
CA SER A 346 9.18 6.85 18.47
C SER A 346 9.43 8.33 18.10
N GLN A 347 8.52 9.05 17.42
CA GLN A 347 8.74 10.46 17.02
C GLN A 347 8.27 11.49 18.07
N HIS A 348 8.92 12.66 18.11
CA HIS A 348 8.39 13.82 18.83
C HIS A 348 7.15 14.39 18.09
N PRO A 349 6.10 14.88 18.78
CA PRO A 349 4.88 15.36 18.11
C PRO A 349 5.09 16.43 17.03
N GLU A 350 6.08 17.31 17.19
CA GLU A 350 6.42 18.30 16.15
C GLU A 350 6.97 17.65 14.87
N HIS A 351 7.71 16.55 15.02
CA HIS A 351 8.29 15.80 13.91
C HIS A 351 7.24 14.96 13.19
N GLN A 352 6.30 14.38 13.94
CA GLN A 352 5.12 13.72 13.40
C GLN A 352 4.37 14.65 12.44
N ARG A 353 4.09 15.89 12.86
CA ARG A 353 3.45 16.91 12.00
C ARG A 353 4.23 17.17 10.73
N LYS A 354 5.54 17.46 10.83
CA LYS A 354 6.39 17.72 9.66
C LYS A 354 6.43 16.54 8.68
N LEU A 355 6.36 15.33 9.20
CA LEU A 355 6.41 14.11 8.40
C LEU A 355 5.09 13.85 7.67
N ILE A 356 3.94 14.04 8.35
CA ILE A 356 2.63 13.99 7.68
C ILE A 356 2.50 15.06 6.59
N GLU A 357 2.96 16.28 6.84
CA GLU A 357 2.99 17.34 5.81
C GLU A 357 3.87 16.95 4.61
N ALA A 358 5.03 16.33 4.85
CA ALA A 358 5.88 15.83 3.78
C ALA A 358 5.19 14.74 2.95
N PHE A 359 4.45 13.84 3.60
CA PHE A 359 3.68 12.80 2.92
C PHE A 359 2.52 13.35 2.11
N LYS A 360 1.75 14.32 2.64
CA LYS A 360 0.72 15.04 1.87
C LYS A 360 1.32 15.76 0.67
N THR A 361 2.50 16.35 0.83
CA THR A 361 3.20 17.01 -0.27
C THR A 361 3.61 15.99 -1.34
N LEU A 362 4.17 14.84 -0.94
CA LEU A 362 4.57 13.75 -1.83
C LEU A 362 3.38 13.13 -2.58
N SER A 363 2.26 12.87 -1.90
CA SER A 363 1.07 12.30 -2.53
C SER A 363 0.51 13.20 -3.63
N ASN A 364 0.68 14.53 -3.50
CA ASN A 364 0.26 15.49 -4.51
C ASN A 364 1.24 15.62 -5.69
N THR A 365 2.38 14.92 -5.67
CA THR A 365 3.32 14.88 -6.81
C THR A 365 2.92 13.81 -7.82
N ASP A 366 3.17 14.08 -9.10
CA ASP A 366 2.92 13.11 -10.17
C ASP A 366 3.65 11.79 -9.90
N ASN A 367 3.04 10.68 -10.34
CA ASN A 367 3.63 9.34 -10.29
C ASN A 367 4.01 8.87 -8.87
N THR A 368 3.35 9.39 -7.82
CA THR A 368 3.62 9.04 -6.42
C THR A 368 2.33 8.66 -5.71
N GLN A 369 2.34 7.54 -4.98
CA GLN A 369 1.30 7.22 -4.01
C GLN A 369 1.92 6.97 -2.64
N ILE A 370 1.20 7.37 -1.59
CA ILE A 370 1.58 7.17 -0.20
C ILE A 370 0.53 6.32 0.49
N ILE A 371 0.97 5.24 1.11
CA ILE A 371 0.15 4.34 1.92
C ILE A 371 0.73 4.35 3.34
N LEU A 372 -0.09 4.70 4.34
CA LEU A 372 0.32 4.76 5.73
C LEU A 372 -0.51 3.77 6.56
N THR A 373 0.07 3.27 7.64
CA THR A 373 -0.70 2.71 8.77
C THR A 373 -0.44 3.54 10.01
N THR A 374 -1.45 3.75 10.83
CA THR A 374 -1.29 4.47 12.10
C THR A 374 -2.20 3.88 13.17
N HIS A 375 -1.72 3.91 14.41
CA HIS A 375 -2.53 3.70 15.60
C HIS A 375 -2.60 4.98 16.46
N SER A 376 -2.14 6.11 15.93
CA SER A 376 -2.02 7.36 16.67
C SER A 376 -3.19 8.31 16.41
N PRO A 377 -3.99 8.62 17.45
CA PRO A 377 -5.04 9.64 17.35
C PRO A 377 -4.51 11.01 16.91
N ALA A 378 -3.27 11.34 17.30
CA ALA A 378 -2.62 12.59 16.95
C ALA A 378 -2.33 12.70 15.44
N ILE A 379 -1.99 11.59 14.78
CA ILE A 379 -1.79 11.53 13.33
C ILE A 379 -3.13 11.63 12.60
N VAL A 380 -4.16 10.92 13.07
CA VAL A 380 -5.51 10.97 12.48
C VAL A 380 -6.02 12.40 12.41
N LYS A 381 -5.79 13.20 13.45
CA LYS A 381 -6.17 14.63 13.50
C LYS A 381 -5.48 15.52 12.45
N LEU A 382 -4.41 15.06 11.81
CA LEU A 382 -3.65 15.80 10.79
C LEU A 382 -4.05 15.42 9.36
N LEU A 383 -4.89 14.40 9.19
CA LEU A 383 -5.26 13.82 7.92
C LEU A 383 -6.67 14.26 7.51
N ASP A 384 -6.94 14.20 6.21
CA ASP A 384 -8.27 14.48 5.70
C ASP A 384 -9.11 13.20 5.73
N PHE A 385 -10.42 13.31 6.01
CA PHE A 385 -11.34 12.16 6.10
C PHE A 385 -11.27 11.24 4.86
N ASP A 386 -11.09 11.87 3.71
CA ASP A 386 -10.96 11.21 2.42
C ASP A 386 -9.74 10.28 2.34
N ASP A 387 -8.69 10.54 3.11
CA ASP A 387 -7.47 9.74 3.14
C ASP A 387 -7.62 8.50 4.03
N LEU A 388 -8.60 8.51 4.96
CA LEU A 388 -8.70 7.53 6.04
C LEU A 388 -9.50 6.28 5.64
N LYS A 389 -8.94 5.11 5.96
CA LYS A 389 -9.55 3.80 5.84
C LYS A 389 -9.57 3.14 7.21
N LEU A 390 -10.76 2.95 7.76
CA LEU A 390 -10.93 2.31 9.06
C LEU A 390 -11.01 0.79 8.88
N ILE A 391 -10.14 0.05 9.55
CA ILE A 391 -10.19 -1.41 9.60
C ILE A 391 -10.92 -1.83 10.87
N LYS A 392 -12.04 -2.54 10.72
CA LYS A 392 -12.79 -3.15 11.82
C LYS A 392 -12.86 -4.66 11.64
N ASP A 393 -12.92 -5.35 12.77
CA ASP A 393 -13.30 -6.76 12.82
C ASP A 393 -14.76 -6.85 13.30
N GLU A 394 -15.62 -7.36 12.42
CA GLU A 394 -17.03 -7.58 12.70
C GLU A 394 -17.34 -9.06 12.49
N ASN A 395 -17.48 -9.81 13.59
CA ASN A 395 -17.78 -11.25 13.58
C ASN A 395 -16.76 -12.12 12.83
N ASP A 396 -15.46 -11.97 13.14
CA ASP A 396 -14.34 -12.68 12.49
C ASP A 396 -14.19 -12.35 10.99
N GLN A 397 -14.70 -11.19 10.58
CA GLN A 397 -14.57 -10.68 9.23
C GLN A 397 -13.99 -9.27 9.27
N ILE A 398 -12.84 -9.12 8.62
CA ILE A 398 -12.21 -7.81 8.44
C ILE A 398 -13.01 -7.02 7.40
N ASN A 399 -13.56 -5.89 7.85
CA ASN A 399 -14.24 -4.91 7.00
C ASN A 399 -13.41 -3.63 6.95
N ILE A 400 -13.26 -3.08 5.75
CA ILE A 400 -12.56 -1.82 5.53
C ILE A 400 -13.59 -0.77 5.12
N ILE A 401 -13.75 0.22 5.99
CA ILE A 401 -14.77 1.25 5.90
C ILE A 401 -14.10 2.53 5.42
N GLN A 402 -14.61 3.10 4.32
CA GLN A 402 -14.31 4.48 3.97
C GLN A 402 -15.01 5.37 4.99
N ILE A 403 -14.25 6.25 5.64
CA ILE A 403 -14.83 7.20 6.58
C ILE A 403 -15.66 8.19 5.78
N GLU A 404 -16.98 8.14 5.96
CA GLU A 404 -17.86 9.17 5.42
C GLU A 404 -17.64 10.47 6.18
N LYS A 405 -17.90 11.59 5.52
CA LYS A 405 -17.59 12.90 6.06
C LYS A 405 -18.43 13.21 7.33
N HIS A 406 -19.48 12.43 7.65
CA HIS A 406 -20.46 12.75 8.70
C HIS A 406 -21.29 11.53 9.18
N ASN A 407 -21.19 11.17 10.47
CA ASN A 407 -22.30 10.56 11.23
C ASN A 407 -22.88 11.57 12.25
N LEU A 408 -22.07 12.53 12.71
CA LEU A 408 -22.50 13.81 13.28
C LEU A 408 -22.82 14.84 12.17
N PRO A 409 -23.61 15.92 12.42
CA PRO A 409 -23.95 16.92 11.40
C PRO A 409 -22.74 17.75 10.92
N TYR A 410 -21.56 17.53 11.50
CA TYR A 410 -20.26 18.05 11.05
C TYR A 410 -19.20 16.93 11.12
N PRO A 411 -18.12 17.01 10.34
CA PRO A 411 -17.09 15.96 10.30
C PRO A 411 -16.31 15.96 11.61
N SER A 412 -16.20 14.80 12.26
CA SER A 412 -15.43 14.66 13.50
C SER A 412 -14.27 13.67 13.35
N LEU A 413 -13.04 14.17 13.44
CA LEU A 413 -11.85 13.30 13.57
C LEU A 413 -11.79 12.65 14.97
N ASN A 414 -12.49 13.22 15.94
CA ASN A 414 -12.62 12.63 17.27
C ASN A 414 -13.53 11.39 17.24
N GLU A 415 -14.57 11.38 16.42
CA GLU A 415 -15.39 10.20 16.13
C GLU A 415 -14.56 9.09 15.50
N VAL A 416 -13.69 9.43 14.54
CA VAL A 416 -12.75 8.45 13.95
C VAL A 416 -11.85 7.81 15.02
N ASN A 417 -11.29 8.63 15.91
CA ASN A 417 -10.44 8.13 17.00
C ASN A 417 -11.20 7.19 17.94
N PHE A 418 -12.43 7.55 18.30
CA PHE A 418 -13.29 6.71 19.13
C PHE A 418 -13.64 5.39 18.43
N LEU A 419 -14.04 5.43 17.16
CA LEU A 419 -14.37 4.23 16.39
C LEU A 419 -13.16 3.32 16.15
N ALA A 420 -11.97 3.88 15.98
CA ALA A 420 -10.75 3.13 15.72
C ALA A 420 -10.12 2.54 16.99
N PHE A 421 -10.13 3.29 18.09
CA PHE A 421 -9.31 2.99 19.27
C PHE A 421 -10.12 2.80 20.54
N GLY A 422 -11.39 3.17 20.56
CA GLY A 422 -12.19 3.30 21.80
C GLY A 422 -11.81 4.55 22.61
N GLU A 423 -10.90 5.38 22.09
CA GLU A 423 -10.43 6.56 22.81
C GLU A 423 -11.40 7.72 22.64
N SER A 424 -11.88 8.22 23.77
CA SER A 424 -12.70 9.43 23.84
C SER A 424 -11.95 10.52 24.63
N ASN A 425 -12.18 11.78 24.26
CA ASN A 425 -11.51 12.93 24.88
C ASN A 425 -12.52 14.07 25.13
N GLU A 426 -12.06 15.12 25.82
CA GLU A 426 -12.86 16.30 26.12
C GLU A 426 -13.50 16.95 24.87
N GLU A 427 -12.80 16.96 23.74
CA GLU A 427 -13.30 17.51 22.48
C GLU A 427 -14.47 16.66 21.96
N TYR A 428 -14.34 15.34 21.96
CA TYR A 428 -15.41 14.43 21.53
C TYR A 428 -16.64 14.51 22.42
N HIS A 429 -16.44 14.62 23.74
CA HIS A 429 -17.54 14.84 24.70
C HIS A 429 -18.33 16.12 24.37
N ASN A 430 -17.61 17.21 24.10
CA ASN A 430 -18.23 18.48 23.72
C ASN A 430 -18.95 18.39 22.38
N GLU A 431 -18.40 17.64 21.44
CA GLU A 431 -18.99 17.41 20.13
C GLU A 431 -20.33 16.65 20.22
N LEU A 432 -20.34 15.51 20.94
CA LEU A 432 -21.54 14.70 21.17
C LEU A 432 -22.60 15.47 21.97
N TYR A 433 -22.21 16.13 23.06
CA TYR A 433 -23.13 16.92 23.87
C TYR A 433 -23.72 18.08 23.05
N GLY A 434 -22.86 18.80 22.32
CA GLY A 434 -23.27 19.89 21.44
C GLY A 434 -24.26 19.43 20.37
N TYR A 435 -24.07 18.24 19.81
CA TYR A 435 -25.02 17.65 18.87
C TYR A 435 -26.39 17.38 19.49
N ILE A 436 -26.46 16.72 20.65
CA ILE A 436 -27.73 16.45 21.34
C ILE A 436 -28.45 17.76 21.72
N GLU A 437 -27.69 18.79 22.12
CA GLU A 437 -28.19 20.14 22.38
C GLU A 437 -28.76 20.80 21.12
N LEU A 438 -28.06 20.72 19.99
CA LEU A 438 -28.50 21.26 18.70
C LEU A 438 -29.77 20.57 18.18
N GLU A 439 -29.90 19.26 18.38
CA GLU A 439 -31.10 18.49 18.02
C GLU A 439 -32.29 18.76 18.97
N GLY A 440 -32.10 19.56 20.03
CA GLY A 440 -33.13 19.87 21.03
C GLY A 440 -33.49 18.72 21.96
N LYS A 441 -32.71 17.63 21.95
CA LYS A 441 -32.96 16.38 22.69
C LYS A 441 -32.32 16.33 24.07
N LEU A 442 -31.69 17.43 24.49
CA LEU A 442 -30.92 17.46 25.73
C LEU A 442 -31.78 17.17 26.98
N ASN A 443 -33.04 17.61 26.99
CA ASN A 443 -33.96 17.34 28.09
C ASN A 443 -34.36 15.85 28.13
N ASP A 444 -34.58 15.25 26.96
CA ASP A 444 -34.93 13.83 26.83
C ASP A 444 -33.76 12.94 27.24
N PHE A 445 -32.55 13.29 26.82
CA PHE A 445 -31.32 12.64 27.28
C PHE A 445 -31.13 12.74 28.80
N LYS A 446 -31.44 13.89 29.41
CA LYS A 446 -31.30 14.10 30.86
C LYS A 446 -32.40 13.39 31.68
N ALA A 447 -33.53 13.04 31.05
CA ALA A 447 -34.68 12.51 31.75
C ALA A 447 -34.36 11.13 32.38
N GLY A 448 -34.58 11.01 33.69
CA GLY A 448 -34.37 9.75 34.43
C GLY A 448 -32.92 9.44 34.81
N LYS A 449 -31.97 10.35 34.55
CA LYS A 449 -30.56 10.19 34.92
C LYS A 449 -30.25 10.70 36.32
N ASP A 450 -29.27 10.07 36.97
CA ASP A 450 -28.76 10.52 38.26
C ASP A 450 -28.11 11.90 38.16
N THR A 451 -28.32 12.71 39.21
CA THR A 451 -27.83 14.08 39.27
C THR A 451 -26.86 14.29 40.42
N ILE A 452 -25.87 15.14 40.19
CA ILE A 452 -24.86 15.53 41.17
C ILE A 452 -25.04 17.00 41.50
N LYS A 453 -24.80 17.36 42.76
CA LYS A 453 -24.87 18.74 43.21
C LYS A 453 -23.69 19.54 42.66
N TYR A 454 -23.98 20.54 41.84
CA TYR A 454 -23.03 21.47 41.25
C TYR A 454 -23.20 22.87 41.83
N ILE A 455 -22.09 23.57 42.06
CA ILE A 455 -22.08 24.95 42.55
C ILE A 455 -21.32 25.80 41.54
N LYS A 456 -22.04 26.72 40.88
CA LYS A 456 -21.43 27.64 39.93
C LYS A 456 -20.71 28.76 40.68
N MET A 457 -19.40 28.88 40.55
CA MET A 457 -18.66 30.00 41.16
C MET A 457 -18.91 31.28 40.35
N LYS A 458 -19.04 32.40 41.05
CA LYS A 458 -19.11 33.73 40.43
C LYS A 458 -17.71 34.18 40.03
N SER A 459 -17.63 35.16 39.13
CA SER A 459 -16.37 35.74 38.63
C SER A 459 -15.49 36.37 39.71
N ASP A 460 -16.05 36.63 40.90
CA ASP A 460 -15.35 37.14 42.08
C ASP A 460 -14.82 36.04 43.03
N GLY A 461 -14.96 34.76 42.65
CA GLY A 461 -14.54 33.62 43.47
C GLY A 461 -15.51 33.24 44.59
N SER A 462 -16.68 33.89 44.69
CA SER A 462 -17.71 33.50 45.66
C SER A 462 -18.60 32.36 45.15
N ALA A 463 -19.05 31.51 46.07
CA ALA A 463 -19.98 30.42 45.75
C ALA A 463 -21.31 30.99 45.26
N GLY A 464 -21.71 30.63 44.03
CA GLY A 464 -23.01 30.95 43.49
C GLY A 464 -24.08 29.93 43.87
N ASN A 465 -25.18 29.92 43.10
CA ASN A 465 -26.31 29.04 43.39
C ASN A 465 -25.93 27.56 43.17
N SER A 466 -26.46 26.68 44.02
CA SER A 466 -26.33 25.24 43.84
C SER A 466 -27.46 24.70 42.98
N SER A 467 -27.13 23.83 42.03
CA SER A 467 -28.05 23.17 41.10
C SER A 467 -27.69 21.70 40.99
N ASN A 468 -28.67 20.83 40.83
CA ASN A 468 -28.42 19.43 40.51
C ASN A 468 -28.35 19.28 38.99
N ILE A 469 -27.24 18.77 38.48
CA ILE A 469 -27.01 18.55 37.04
C ILE A 469 -26.58 17.10 36.81
N THR A 470 -26.76 16.59 35.59
CA THR A 470 -26.25 15.25 35.25
C THR A 470 -24.73 15.26 35.24
N LEU A 471 -24.11 14.09 35.44
CA LEU A 471 -22.66 13.95 35.39
C LEU A 471 -22.09 14.41 34.03
N THR A 472 -22.78 14.12 32.93
CA THR A 472 -22.42 14.56 31.58
C THR A 472 -22.33 16.09 31.45
N GLU A 473 -23.27 16.81 32.07
CA GLU A 473 -23.31 18.28 32.10
C GLU A 473 -22.28 18.85 33.08
N TYR A 474 -22.03 18.15 34.18
CA TYR A 474 -20.95 18.47 35.11
C TYR A 474 -19.58 18.42 34.41
N ILE A 475 -19.31 17.35 33.66
CA ILE A 475 -18.06 17.18 32.88
C ILE A 475 -17.91 18.32 31.85
N ARG A 476 -18.96 18.63 31.08
CA ARG A 476 -18.95 19.75 30.12
C ARG A 476 -18.61 21.09 30.79
N HIS A 477 -19.22 21.36 31.95
CA HIS A 477 -18.93 22.59 32.70
C HIS A 477 -17.48 22.64 33.21
N GLN A 478 -16.89 21.50 33.60
CA GLN A 478 -15.50 21.44 34.03
C GLN A 478 -14.52 21.65 32.87
N ILE A 479 -14.82 21.10 31.69
CA ILE A 479 -14.03 21.33 30.46
C ILE A 479 -13.99 22.82 30.10
N HIS A 480 -15.13 23.51 30.15
CA HIS A 480 -15.20 24.94 29.82
C HIS A 480 -14.75 25.88 30.96
N HIS A 481 -14.77 25.42 32.22
CA HIS A 481 -14.44 26.22 33.40
C HIS A 481 -13.56 25.44 34.40
N PRO A 482 -12.28 25.17 34.07
CA PRO A 482 -11.39 24.31 34.85
C PRO A 482 -10.93 24.88 36.21
N ASN A 483 -11.22 26.15 36.51
CA ASN A 483 -10.76 26.85 37.71
C ASN A 483 -11.74 26.76 38.91
N LEU A 484 -12.66 25.79 38.92
CA LEU A 484 -13.60 25.59 40.03
C LEU A 484 -12.96 24.72 41.14
N PRO A 485 -13.16 25.05 42.44
CA PRO A 485 -12.36 24.44 43.50
C PRO A 485 -12.94 23.11 44.01
N TYR A 486 -13.23 22.13 43.14
CA TYR A 486 -13.62 20.75 43.52
C TYR A 486 -13.65 19.84 42.27
N PRO A 487 -13.39 18.53 42.41
CA PRO A 487 -12.11 17.92 42.78
C PRO A 487 -10.98 18.41 41.85
N SER A 488 -9.72 18.04 42.07
CA SER A 488 -8.63 18.45 41.17
C SER A 488 -8.94 18.08 39.71
N LEU A 489 -8.45 18.84 38.72
CA LEU A 489 -8.58 18.47 37.29
C LEU A 489 -8.14 17.01 37.06
N ASN A 490 -7.22 16.50 37.88
CA ASN A 490 -6.78 15.11 37.91
C ASN A 490 -7.85 14.11 38.38
N GLU A 491 -8.70 14.46 39.33
CA GLU A 491 -9.81 13.62 39.82
C GLU A 491 -11.01 13.66 38.87
N VAL A 492 -11.28 14.80 38.21
CA VAL A 492 -12.26 14.86 37.11
C VAL A 492 -11.75 14.10 35.89
N ASN A 493 -10.46 14.22 35.55
CA ASN A 493 -9.86 13.42 34.49
C ASN A 493 -9.80 11.93 34.85
N PHE A 494 -9.63 11.58 36.13
CA PHE A 494 -9.73 10.19 36.58
C PHE A 494 -11.17 9.66 36.52
N LEU A 495 -12.17 10.50 36.86
CA LEU A 495 -13.60 10.15 36.80
C LEU A 495 -14.19 10.20 35.37
N ALA A 496 -13.63 10.98 34.44
CA ALA A 496 -14.16 11.14 33.08
C ALA A 496 -13.32 10.45 32.00
N PHE A 497 -12.00 10.28 32.24
CA PHE A 497 -11.02 9.82 31.25
C PHE A 497 -10.00 8.80 31.82
N GLY A 498 -10.24 8.24 33.01
CA GLY A 498 -9.44 7.14 33.57
C GLY A 498 -9.76 5.78 32.92
N GLU A 499 -8.87 4.80 33.08
CA GLU A 499 -8.91 3.46 32.43
C GLU A 499 -10.20 2.64 32.65
N SER A 500 -11.15 3.11 33.46
CA SER A 500 -12.39 2.38 33.81
C SER A 500 -13.70 3.02 33.35
N ASN A 501 -13.70 4.15 32.62
CA ASN A 501 -14.94 4.92 32.35
C ASN A 501 -15.25 5.18 30.86
N GLU A 502 -14.98 4.20 29.98
CA GLU A 502 -15.57 4.13 28.62
C GLU A 502 -17.11 4.28 28.64
N GLU A 503 -17.76 3.93 29.76
CA GLU A 503 -19.20 3.85 29.95
C GLU A 503 -19.98 5.15 29.62
N TYR A 504 -19.40 6.34 29.85
CA TYR A 504 -20.14 7.61 29.70
C TYR A 504 -20.09 8.19 28.29
N HIS A 505 -18.98 8.04 27.59
CA HIS A 505 -18.92 8.38 26.18
C HIS A 505 -19.74 7.38 25.36
N ASN A 506 -19.72 6.10 25.77
CA ASN A 506 -20.64 5.09 25.29
C ASN A 506 -22.12 5.43 25.58
N GLU A 507 -22.42 6.18 26.65
CA GLU A 507 -23.79 6.60 26.97
C GLU A 507 -24.28 7.74 26.05
N LEU A 508 -23.44 8.76 25.80
CA LEU A 508 -23.73 9.82 24.83
C LEU A 508 -23.83 9.25 23.41
N TYR A 509 -22.82 8.46 23.00
CA TYR A 509 -22.76 7.81 21.71
C TYR A 509 -23.90 6.81 21.52
N GLY A 510 -24.16 5.95 22.51
CA GLY A 510 -25.23 4.95 22.49
C GLY A 510 -26.63 5.58 22.46
N TYR A 511 -26.84 6.75 23.08
CA TYR A 511 -28.11 7.49 22.91
C TYR A 511 -28.31 7.95 21.46
N ILE A 512 -27.25 8.40 20.80
CA ILE A 512 -27.30 8.80 19.38
C ILE A 512 -27.51 7.56 18.48
N GLU A 513 -26.93 6.42 18.85
CA GLU A 513 -27.03 5.14 18.11
C GLU A 513 -28.43 4.52 18.21
N LEU A 514 -29.04 4.53 19.41
CA LEU A 514 -30.40 4.03 19.66
C LEU A 514 -31.49 4.82 18.91
N GLU A 515 -31.21 6.08 18.56
CA GLU A 515 -32.08 6.91 17.72
C GLU A 515 -32.03 6.52 16.23
N GLY A 516 -31.23 5.52 15.85
CA GLY A 516 -31.13 4.99 14.50
C GLY A 516 -30.46 5.94 13.51
N LYS A 517 -29.59 6.82 14.01
CA LYS A 517 -28.90 7.86 13.23
C LYS A 517 -27.39 7.63 13.07
N LEU A 518 -26.81 6.57 13.66
CA LEU A 518 -25.40 6.16 13.55
C LEU A 518 -25.26 4.87 12.75
#